data_AF-A0A3Q3WP76-F1
#
_entry.id   AF-A0A3Q3WP76-F1
#
_cell.length_a   1.000
_cell.length_b   1.000
_cell.length_c   1.000
_cell.angle_alpha   90.00
_cell.angle_beta   90.00
_cell.angle_gamma   90.00
#
_symmetry.space_group_name_H-M   'P 1'
#
loop_
_entity.id
_entity.type
_entity.pdbx_description
1 polymer ?
#
loop_
_entity_poly.entity_id
_entity_poly.type
_entity_poly.pdbx_seq_one_letter_code
_entity_poly.pdbx_strand_id
1 'polypeptide(L)'
;QEPPQTLVLLTVAGELHSYSEVCEALSTLEVALGFLATTGGEPHMQLSCYLEEVLQMANQMAPHILKVLSTCYLKHCVALWQLLASLKSENMLRLKRDPFVGVSKEYKQALGEDEHRLLTCFFSKNSADSFLLEMHEFLVLVLKKPNAPDTYKPNWLKVTLLSYMERKDLDIPYDVETLFPEEILLSHYVEAWKFIAAF
;
A
#
# COMPACT_ATOMS: atom_id res chain seq x y z
N GLN A 1 6.16 8.01 -12.55
CA GLN A 1 4.80 7.51 -12.82
C GLN A 1 3.83 8.61 -12.42
N GLU A 2 2.86 8.95 -13.26
CA GLU A 2 1.76 9.82 -12.82
C GLU A 2 0.80 9.00 -11.93
N PRO A 3 0.34 9.52 -10.79
CA PRO A 3 -0.70 8.84 -10.04
C PRO A 3 -1.95 8.71 -10.93
N PRO A 4 -2.59 7.53 -11.00
CA PRO A 4 -3.92 7.43 -11.59
C PRO A 4 -4.83 8.48 -10.97
N GLN A 5 -5.79 8.98 -11.75
CA GLN A 5 -6.88 9.79 -11.18
C GLN A 5 -7.46 8.97 -10.03
N THR A 6 -7.35 9.45 -8.79
CA THR A 6 -7.70 8.75 -7.53
C THR A 6 -9.05 8.04 -7.62
N LEU A 7 -9.98 8.57 -8.41
CA LEU A 7 -11.28 8.00 -8.71
C LEU A 7 -11.24 6.60 -9.36
N VAL A 8 -10.30 6.34 -10.27
CA VAL A 8 -10.15 5.03 -10.95
C VAL A 8 -9.73 3.95 -9.96
N LEU A 9 -8.75 4.26 -9.10
CA LEU A 9 -8.30 3.37 -8.05
C LEU A 9 -9.40 3.05 -7.03
N LEU A 10 -10.14 4.07 -6.59
CA LEU A 10 -11.28 3.87 -5.69
C LEU A 10 -12.39 3.02 -6.33
N THR A 11 -12.60 3.17 -7.63
CA THR A 11 -13.55 2.32 -8.39
C THR A 11 -13.09 0.87 -8.35
N VAL A 12 -11.80 0.60 -8.60
CA VAL A 12 -11.26 -0.78 -8.53
C VAL A 12 -11.46 -1.38 -7.13
N ALA A 13 -11.15 -0.64 -6.07
CA ALA A 13 -11.37 -1.12 -4.71
C ALA A 13 -12.85 -1.42 -4.42
N GLY A 14 -13.77 -0.61 -4.95
CA GLY A 14 -15.21 -0.79 -4.77
C GLY A 14 -15.79 -2.02 -5.46
N GLU A 15 -15.20 -2.47 -6.58
CA GLU A 15 -15.66 -3.63 -7.36
C GLU A 15 -15.12 -4.98 -6.83
N LEU A 16 -14.13 -4.96 -5.94
CA LEU A 16 -13.55 -6.17 -5.34
C LEU A 16 -14.20 -6.41 -3.97
N HIS A 17 -15.14 -7.34 -3.89
CA HIS A 17 -16.00 -7.51 -2.73
C HIS A 17 -15.50 -8.55 -1.72
N SER A 18 -14.55 -9.41 -2.11
CA SER A 18 -14.04 -10.48 -1.27
C SER A 18 -12.50 -10.48 -1.16
N TYR A 19 -12.00 -11.03 -0.06
CA TYR A 19 -10.55 -11.24 0.12
C TYR A 19 -9.92 -12.06 -1.01
N SER A 20 -10.67 -13.02 -1.57
CA SER A 20 -10.22 -13.85 -2.70
C SER A 20 -10.00 -13.01 -3.94
N GLU A 21 -10.97 -12.18 -4.31
CA GLU A 21 -10.91 -11.32 -5.49
C GLU A 21 -9.76 -10.31 -5.38
N VAL A 22 -9.56 -9.73 -4.19
CA VAL A 22 -8.41 -8.84 -3.92
C VAL A 22 -7.09 -9.58 -4.08
N CYS A 23 -6.98 -10.81 -3.58
CA CYS A 23 -5.77 -11.62 -3.74
C CYS A 23 -5.50 -11.99 -5.21
N GLU A 24 -6.54 -12.34 -5.97
CA GLU A 24 -6.42 -12.68 -7.39
C GLU A 24 -6.01 -11.46 -8.23
N ALA A 25 -6.64 -10.31 -8.02
CA ALA A 25 -6.28 -9.06 -8.66
C ALA A 25 -4.83 -8.66 -8.36
N LEU A 26 -4.43 -8.72 -7.08
CA LEU A 26 -3.06 -8.39 -6.65
C LEU A 26 -2.03 -9.35 -7.27
N SER A 27 -2.29 -10.67 -7.23
CA SER A 27 -1.34 -11.65 -7.76
C SER A 27 -1.17 -11.51 -9.27
N THR A 28 -2.26 -11.27 -10.01
CA THR A 28 -2.23 -10.97 -11.44
C THR A 28 -1.39 -9.72 -11.74
N LEU A 29 -1.58 -8.66 -10.95
CA LEU A 29 -0.82 -7.43 -11.10
C LEU A 29 0.67 -7.60 -10.76
N GLU A 30 1.01 -8.38 -9.73
CA GLU A 30 2.40 -8.68 -9.35
C GLU A 30 3.12 -9.45 -10.47
N VAL A 31 2.43 -10.38 -11.13
CA VAL A 31 2.95 -11.04 -12.34
C VAL A 31 3.23 -10.01 -13.43
N ALA A 32 2.24 -9.15 -13.75
CA ALA A 32 2.42 -8.12 -14.77
C ALA A 32 3.60 -7.17 -14.46
N LEU A 33 3.72 -6.70 -13.22
CA LEU A 33 4.83 -5.87 -12.76
C LEU A 33 6.19 -6.59 -12.91
N GLY A 34 6.25 -7.89 -12.63
CA GLY A 34 7.45 -8.70 -12.85
C GLY A 34 7.90 -8.70 -14.31
N PHE A 35 6.98 -8.84 -15.26
CA PHE A 35 7.28 -8.77 -16.68
C PHE A 35 7.66 -7.34 -17.11
N LEU A 36 6.88 -6.33 -16.71
CA LEU A 36 7.13 -4.92 -17.03
C LEU A 36 8.51 -4.46 -16.55
N ALA A 37 8.99 -4.94 -15.41
CA ALA A 37 10.33 -4.64 -14.90
C ALA A 37 11.46 -5.14 -15.83
N THR A 38 11.18 -6.13 -16.67
CA THR A 38 12.17 -6.73 -17.59
C THR A 38 11.99 -6.32 -19.05
N THR A 39 10.74 -6.18 -19.51
CA THR A 39 10.42 -5.90 -20.92
C THR A 39 10.07 -4.45 -21.18
N GLY A 40 9.76 -3.68 -20.13
CA GLY A 40 9.03 -2.42 -20.27
C GLY A 40 7.61 -2.66 -20.80
N GLY A 41 6.96 -1.56 -21.18
CA GLY A 41 5.62 -1.55 -21.77
C GLY A 41 5.22 -0.12 -22.11
N GLU A 42 4.22 0.02 -22.99
CA GLU A 42 3.69 1.34 -23.36
C GLU A 42 2.82 1.90 -22.21
N PRO A 43 3.19 3.04 -21.58
CA PRO A 43 2.46 3.58 -20.42
C PRO A 43 0.94 3.74 -20.61
N HIS A 44 0.51 4.01 -21.84
CA HIS A 44 -0.89 4.19 -22.21
C HIS A 44 -1.60 2.92 -22.71
N MET A 45 -0.93 1.77 -22.66
CA MET A 45 -1.58 0.49 -22.91
C MET A 45 -2.49 0.14 -21.73
N GLN A 46 -3.70 -0.33 -22.03
CA GLN A 46 -4.64 -0.81 -21.03
C GLN A 46 -4.07 -2.07 -20.37
N LEU A 47 -4.23 -2.18 -19.04
CA LEU A 47 -3.70 -3.33 -18.31
C LEU A 47 -4.33 -4.66 -18.77
N SER A 48 -5.62 -4.67 -19.10
CA SER A 48 -6.28 -5.85 -19.68
C SER A 48 -5.65 -6.29 -21.00
N CYS A 49 -5.41 -5.36 -21.94
CA CYS A 49 -4.76 -5.68 -23.20
C CYS A 49 -3.35 -6.26 -22.98
N TYR A 50 -2.58 -5.73 -22.02
CA TYR A 50 -1.27 -6.29 -21.71
C TYR A 50 -1.36 -7.72 -21.18
N LEU A 51 -2.30 -7.97 -20.26
CA LEU A 51 -2.52 -9.30 -19.69
C LEU A 51 -3.00 -10.31 -20.76
N GLU A 52 -3.89 -9.91 -21.65
CA GLU A 52 -4.49 -10.80 -22.65
C GLU A 52 -3.60 -11.01 -23.87
N GLU A 53 -3.05 -9.94 -24.44
CA GLU A 53 -2.37 -9.98 -25.73
C GLU A 53 -0.86 -10.20 -25.59
N VAL A 54 -0.24 -9.66 -24.53
CA VAL A 54 1.21 -9.75 -24.32
C VAL A 54 1.54 -10.95 -23.43
N LEU A 55 0.90 -11.05 -22.27
CA LEU A 55 1.17 -12.15 -21.33
C LEU A 55 0.36 -13.41 -21.63
N GLN A 56 -0.65 -13.34 -22.50
CA GLN A 56 -1.49 -14.48 -22.89
C GLN A 56 -2.19 -15.15 -21.69
N MET A 57 -2.64 -14.35 -20.72
CA MET A 57 -3.24 -14.80 -19.46
C MET A 57 -4.77 -14.83 -19.44
N ALA A 58 -5.44 -14.52 -20.56
CA ALA A 58 -6.90 -14.39 -20.62
C ALA A 58 -7.66 -15.61 -20.05
N ASN A 59 -7.16 -16.83 -20.30
CA ASN A 59 -7.79 -18.08 -19.84
C ASN A 59 -7.46 -18.46 -18.39
N GLN A 60 -6.60 -17.70 -17.71
CA GLN A 60 -6.10 -18.00 -16.35
C GLN A 60 -6.71 -17.09 -15.28
N MET A 61 -7.63 -16.20 -15.68
CA MET A 61 -8.19 -15.15 -14.82
C MET A 61 -9.72 -15.20 -14.83
N ALA A 62 -10.34 -14.86 -13.70
CA ALA A 62 -11.78 -14.68 -13.68
C ALA A 62 -12.19 -13.45 -14.53
N PRO A 63 -13.23 -13.55 -15.38
CA PRO A 63 -13.62 -12.46 -16.29
C PRO A 63 -13.93 -11.13 -15.58
N HIS A 64 -14.44 -11.19 -14.34
CA HIS A 64 -14.72 -9.99 -13.56
C HIS A 64 -13.43 -9.30 -13.08
N ILE A 65 -12.38 -10.03 -12.70
CA ILE A 65 -11.07 -9.45 -12.33
C ILE A 65 -10.46 -8.74 -13.53
N LEU A 66 -10.47 -9.36 -14.70
CA LEU A 66 -9.99 -8.74 -15.93
C LEU A 66 -10.75 -7.44 -16.24
N LYS A 67 -12.08 -7.45 -16.09
CA LYS A 67 -12.93 -6.27 -16.29
C LYS A 67 -12.56 -5.14 -15.33
N VAL A 68 -12.34 -5.44 -14.04
CA VAL A 68 -11.92 -4.46 -13.05
C VAL A 68 -10.56 -3.86 -13.43
N LEU A 69 -9.58 -4.69 -13.78
CA LEU A 69 -8.24 -4.25 -14.18
C LEU A 69 -8.22 -3.47 -15.49
N SER A 70 -9.21 -3.67 -16.38
CA SER A 70 -9.34 -2.91 -17.62
C SER A 70 -9.52 -1.41 -17.40
N THR A 71 -9.97 -0.97 -16.23
CA THR A 71 -10.08 0.46 -15.91
C THR A 71 -8.72 1.16 -15.77
N CYS A 72 -7.63 0.38 -15.68
CA CYS A 72 -6.27 0.88 -15.47
C CYS A 72 -5.39 0.75 -16.71
N TYR A 73 -4.34 1.56 -16.74
CA TYR A 73 -3.28 1.55 -17.75
C TYR A 73 -1.96 1.13 -17.12
N LEU A 74 -0.98 0.72 -17.92
CA LEU A 74 0.33 0.28 -17.42
C LEU A 74 1.02 1.33 -16.56
N LYS A 75 0.85 2.62 -16.86
CA LYS A 75 1.39 3.71 -16.03
C LYS A 75 0.85 3.72 -14.59
N HIS A 76 -0.30 3.10 -14.33
CA HIS A 76 -0.95 3.04 -13.02
C HIS A 76 -0.56 1.82 -12.18
N CYS A 77 0.19 0.85 -12.72
CA CYS A 77 0.38 -0.46 -12.07
C CYS A 77 1.00 -0.37 -10.66
N VAL A 78 1.91 0.57 -10.40
CA VAL A 78 2.52 0.69 -9.06
C VAL A 78 1.52 1.23 -8.04
N ALA A 79 0.77 2.29 -8.39
CA ALA A 79 -0.27 2.83 -7.51
C ALA A 79 -1.40 1.82 -7.28
N LEU A 80 -1.75 1.05 -8.31
CA LEU A 80 -2.71 -0.05 -8.18
C LEU A 80 -2.19 -1.16 -7.26
N TRP A 81 -0.90 -1.49 -7.33
CA TRP A 81 -0.28 -2.48 -6.44
C TRP A 81 -0.32 -2.00 -4.99
N GLN A 82 0.04 -0.74 -4.73
CA GLN A 82 -0.05 -0.15 -3.39
C GLN A 82 -1.46 -0.28 -2.80
N LEU A 83 -2.48 0.10 -3.57
CA LEU A 83 -3.88 0.00 -3.17
C LEU A 83 -4.28 -1.45 -2.88
N LEU A 84 -4.04 -2.37 -3.82
CA LEU A 84 -4.47 -3.76 -3.67
C LEU A 84 -3.73 -4.48 -2.53
N ALA A 85 -2.45 -4.14 -2.31
CA ALA A 85 -1.67 -4.66 -1.20
C ALA A 85 -2.21 -4.16 0.17
N SER A 86 -2.58 -2.88 0.25
CA SER A 86 -3.25 -2.30 1.43
C SER A 86 -4.60 -2.98 1.67
N LEU A 87 -5.45 -3.06 0.64
CA LEU A 87 -6.78 -3.66 0.71
C LEU A 87 -6.73 -5.13 1.11
N LYS A 88 -5.73 -5.89 0.64
CA LYS A 88 -5.49 -7.26 1.10
C LYS A 88 -5.23 -7.30 2.60
N SER A 89 -4.41 -6.39 3.10
CA SER A 89 -4.02 -6.31 4.52
C SER A 89 -5.19 -5.87 5.40
N GLU A 90 -5.99 -4.91 4.95
CA GLU A 90 -7.25 -4.50 5.59
C GLU A 90 -8.25 -5.67 5.68
N ASN A 91 -8.43 -6.41 4.58
CA ASN A 91 -9.29 -7.59 4.59
C ASN A 91 -8.77 -8.68 5.53
N MET A 92 -7.45 -8.86 5.65
CA MET A 92 -6.88 -9.76 6.67
C MET A 92 -7.28 -9.32 8.08
N LEU A 93 -7.22 -8.02 8.40
CA LEU A 93 -7.67 -7.50 9.70
C LEU A 93 -9.16 -7.77 9.95
N ARG A 94 -10.02 -7.53 8.96
CA ARG A 94 -11.47 -7.85 9.04
C ARG A 94 -11.71 -9.34 9.31
N LEU A 95 -10.85 -10.21 8.76
CA LEU A 95 -10.84 -11.65 8.98
C LEU A 95 -10.11 -12.09 10.27
N LYS A 96 -9.72 -11.15 11.14
CA LYS A 96 -8.96 -11.40 12.38
C LYS A 96 -7.61 -12.09 12.15
N ARG A 97 -6.96 -11.81 11.02
CA ARG A 97 -5.62 -12.31 10.66
C ARG A 97 -4.62 -11.15 10.71
N ASP A 98 -3.41 -11.42 11.18
CA ASP A 98 -2.34 -10.41 11.19
C ASP A 98 -1.66 -10.34 9.80
N PRO A 99 -1.74 -9.21 9.07
CA PRO A 99 -1.04 -9.05 7.79
C PRO A 99 0.48 -8.88 7.95
N PHE A 100 0.97 -8.56 9.15
CA PHE A 100 2.36 -8.20 9.39
C PHE A 100 3.15 -9.24 10.18
N VAL A 101 2.76 -10.52 10.14
CA VAL A 101 3.44 -11.61 10.88
C VAL A 101 4.96 -11.61 10.63
N GLY A 102 5.40 -11.32 9.40
CA GLY A 102 6.81 -11.26 9.02
C GLY A 102 7.58 -10.00 9.41
N VAL A 103 6.92 -8.96 9.95
CA VAL A 103 7.58 -7.74 10.44
C VAL A 103 8.14 -7.98 11.84
N SER A 104 9.33 -7.42 12.12
CA SER A 104 9.98 -7.53 13.44
C SER A 104 9.06 -7.06 14.58
N LYS A 105 9.13 -7.74 15.72
CA LYS A 105 8.40 -7.37 16.94
C LYS A 105 8.79 -5.99 17.48
N GLU A 106 9.97 -5.49 17.12
CA GLU A 106 10.44 -4.16 17.51
C GLU A 106 9.56 -3.02 16.96
N TYR A 107 8.82 -3.27 15.88
CA TYR A 107 7.89 -2.33 15.25
C TYR A 107 6.42 -2.56 15.63
N LYS A 108 6.17 -3.42 16.62
CA LYS A 108 4.84 -3.88 17.06
C LYS A 108 4.53 -3.52 18.52
N GLN A 109 5.13 -2.46 19.02
CA GLN A 109 4.80 -1.95 20.34
C GLN A 109 3.37 -1.42 20.33
N ALA A 110 2.61 -1.75 21.38
CA ALA A 110 1.23 -1.33 21.52
C ALA A 110 1.13 0.20 21.64
N LEU A 111 0.04 0.75 21.12
CA LEU A 111 -0.32 2.15 21.30
C LEU A 111 -0.92 2.36 22.70
N GLY A 112 -0.59 3.48 23.33
CA GLY A 112 -1.31 3.97 24.49
C GLY A 112 -2.49 4.86 24.09
N GLU A 113 -3.22 5.35 25.09
CA GLU A 113 -4.40 6.20 24.89
C GLU A 113 -4.05 7.53 24.18
N ASP A 114 -2.89 8.10 24.51
CA ASP A 114 -2.42 9.34 23.89
C ASP A 114 -2.06 9.14 22.43
N GLU A 115 -1.35 8.07 22.08
CA GLU A 115 -1.02 7.74 20.69
C GLU A 115 -2.27 7.49 19.85
N HIS A 116 -3.27 6.78 20.39
CA HIS A 116 -4.56 6.61 19.73
C HIS A 116 -5.26 7.94 19.45
N ARG A 117 -5.28 8.84 20.43
CA ARG A 117 -5.88 10.18 20.28
C ARG A 117 -5.16 11.01 19.22
N LEU A 118 -3.83 11.01 19.23
CA LEU A 118 -3.00 11.75 18.28
C LEU A 118 -3.21 11.26 16.84
N LEU A 119 -3.17 9.95 16.63
CA LEU A 119 -3.42 9.32 15.33
C LEU A 119 -4.83 9.64 14.82
N THR A 120 -5.85 9.51 15.68
CA THR A 120 -7.24 9.85 15.31
C THR A 120 -7.36 11.33 14.90
N CYS A 121 -6.73 12.24 15.65
CA CYS A 121 -6.74 13.68 15.33
C CYS A 121 -6.05 13.98 14.00
N PHE A 122 -4.96 13.29 13.68
CA PHE A 122 -4.21 13.49 12.45
C PHE A 122 -4.98 13.01 11.22
N PHE A 123 -5.50 11.78 11.25
CA PHE A 123 -6.19 11.18 10.09
C PHE A 123 -7.62 11.70 9.87
N SER A 124 -8.26 12.29 10.88
CA SER A 124 -9.61 12.88 10.72
C SER A 124 -9.63 14.28 10.11
N LYS A 125 -8.52 15.02 10.19
CA LYS A 125 -8.44 16.44 9.76
C LYS A 125 -7.76 16.64 8.42
N ASN A 126 -6.97 15.68 7.98
CA ASN A 126 -6.12 15.78 6.80
C ASN A 126 -6.54 14.73 5.76
N SER A 127 -6.33 15.02 4.48
CA SER A 127 -6.52 14.04 3.40
C SER A 127 -5.36 13.03 3.40
N ALA A 128 -5.26 12.24 4.48
CA ALA A 128 -4.14 11.35 4.78
C ALA A 128 -4.30 9.93 4.21
N ASP A 129 -5.32 9.70 3.37
CA ASP A 129 -5.54 8.40 2.71
C ASP A 129 -4.32 7.98 1.87
N SER A 130 -3.69 8.92 1.17
CA SER A 130 -2.45 8.66 0.43
C SER A 130 -1.29 8.31 1.36
N PHE A 131 -1.20 8.97 2.52
CA PHE A 131 -0.19 8.67 3.52
C PHE A 131 -0.38 7.28 4.14
N LEU A 132 -1.63 6.84 4.35
CA LEU A 132 -1.91 5.49 4.84
C LEU A 132 -1.39 4.41 3.88
N LEU A 133 -1.49 4.64 2.56
CA LEU A 133 -0.92 3.75 1.54
C LEU A 133 0.62 3.75 1.58
N GLU A 134 1.26 4.90 1.77
CA GLU A 134 2.72 4.98 1.93
C GLU A 134 3.19 4.29 3.22
N MET A 135 2.42 4.41 4.31
CA MET A 135 2.68 3.66 5.54
C MET A 135 2.62 2.15 5.30
N HIS A 136 1.59 1.68 4.59
CA HIS A 136 1.42 0.28 4.25
C HIS A 136 2.59 -0.24 3.42
N GLU A 137 2.96 0.49 2.36
CA GLU A 137 4.04 0.11 1.48
C GLU A 137 5.36 -0.04 2.24
N PHE A 138 5.67 0.93 3.11
CA PHE A 138 6.88 0.89 3.93
C PHE A 138 6.90 -0.35 4.84
N LEU A 139 5.76 -0.72 5.43
CA LEU A 139 5.65 -1.94 6.23
C LEU A 139 5.96 -3.20 5.41
N VAL A 140 5.40 -3.32 4.20
CA VAL A 140 5.50 -4.56 3.42
C VAL A 140 6.78 -4.69 2.59
N LEU A 141 7.36 -3.58 2.11
CA LEU A 141 8.57 -3.57 1.28
C LEU A 141 9.86 -3.32 2.07
N VAL A 142 9.75 -2.64 3.22
CA VAL A 142 10.93 -2.23 3.99
C VAL A 142 10.99 -2.98 5.31
N LEU A 143 10.02 -2.81 6.21
CA LEU A 143 10.12 -3.36 7.57
C LEU A 143 9.92 -4.88 7.66
N LYS A 144 9.35 -5.50 6.62
CA LYS A 144 9.26 -6.96 6.49
C LYS A 144 10.59 -7.64 6.19
N LYS A 145 11.62 -6.90 5.75
CA LYS A 145 12.93 -7.46 5.46
C LYS A 145 13.62 -7.93 6.75
N PRO A 146 14.28 -9.11 6.77
CA PRO A 146 14.90 -9.63 8.00
C PRO A 146 15.93 -8.69 8.63
N ASN A 147 16.64 -7.91 7.82
CA ASN A 147 17.67 -6.95 8.24
C ASN A 147 17.14 -5.53 8.47
N ALA A 148 15.82 -5.32 8.46
CA ALA A 148 15.25 -4.00 8.70
C ALA A 148 15.72 -3.36 10.02
N PRO A 149 15.79 -4.08 11.18
CA PRO A 149 16.24 -3.51 12.45
C PRO A 149 17.69 -2.99 12.46
N ASP A 150 18.54 -3.51 11.57
CA ASP A 150 19.92 -3.05 11.43
C ASP A 150 19.96 -1.61 10.89
N THR A 151 19.02 -1.29 10.00
CA THR A 151 18.96 -0.01 9.27
C THR A 151 17.99 0.98 9.90
N TYR A 152 16.80 0.53 10.32
CA TYR A 152 15.70 1.38 10.73
C TYR A 152 15.49 1.28 12.24
N LYS A 153 15.92 2.30 12.99
CA LYS A 153 15.81 2.26 14.45
C LYS A 153 14.38 2.54 14.90
N PRO A 154 13.84 1.78 15.89
CA PRO A 154 12.45 1.92 16.31
C PRO A 154 12.05 3.32 16.82
N ASN A 155 13.00 4.18 17.18
CA ASN A 155 12.77 5.54 17.65
C ASN A 155 12.91 6.64 16.57
N TRP A 156 13.13 6.28 15.29
CA TRP A 156 13.49 7.24 14.23
C TRP A 156 12.40 7.44 13.17
N LEU A 157 11.12 7.48 13.55
CA LEU A 157 10.03 7.45 12.57
C LEU A 157 10.13 8.59 11.55
N LYS A 158 10.14 9.84 12.00
CA LYS A 158 10.11 11.03 11.13
C LYS A 158 11.26 11.02 10.13
N VAL A 159 12.50 10.89 10.61
CA VAL A 159 13.70 10.84 9.75
C VAL A 159 13.63 9.66 8.77
N THR A 160 13.18 8.50 9.23
CA THR A 160 13.04 7.29 8.40
C THR A 160 12.04 7.48 7.26
N LEU A 161 10.86 8.05 7.56
CA LEU A 161 9.82 8.26 6.56
C LEU A 161 10.19 9.35 5.56
N LEU A 162 10.72 10.49 6.02
CA LEU A 162 11.18 11.55 5.12
C LEU A 162 12.25 11.02 4.16
N SER A 163 13.25 10.31 4.69
CA SER A 163 14.29 9.67 3.87
C SER A 163 13.75 8.58 2.92
N TYR A 164 12.63 7.95 3.27
CA TYR A 164 11.97 6.97 2.39
C TYR A 164 11.25 7.66 1.23
N MET A 165 10.48 8.70 1.52
CA MET A 165 9.71 9.46 0.53
C MET A 165 10.62 10.22 -0.44
N GLU A 166 11.70 10.83 0.06
CA GLU A 166 12.74 11.46 -0.77
C GLU A 166 13.35 10.48 -1.78
N ARG A 167 13.64 9.24 -1.35
CA ARG A 167 14.17 8.19 -2.25
C ARG A 167 13.17 7.74 -3.31
N LYS A 168 11.87 7.93 -3.08
CA LYS A 168 10.80 7.66 -4.05
C LYS A 168 10.50 8.84 -4.98
N ASP A 169 11.18 9.98 -4.82
CA ASP A 169 10.89 11.21 -5.57
C ASP A 169 9.42 11.65 -5.41
N LEU A 170 8.88 11.46 -4.20
CA LEU A 170 7.53 11.87 -3.85
C LEU A 170 7.56 13.15 -3.03
N ASP A 171 6.69 14.10 -3.38
CA ASP A 171 6.41 15.25 -2.54
C ASP A 171 5.80 14.77 -1.22
N ILE A 172 6.44 15.15 -0.12
CA ILE A 172 5.93 14.86 1.22
C ILE A 172 4.74 15.79 1.48
N PRO A 173 3.54 15.27 1.82
CA PRO A 173 2.42 16.12 2.17
C PRO A 173 2.80 17.02 3.35
N TYR A 174 2.51 18.31 3.25
CA TYR A 174 2.82 19.30 4.29
C TYR A 174 2.31 18.87 5.67
N ASP A 175 1.10 18.29 5.72
CA ASP A 175 0.50 17.81 6.96
C ASP A 175 1.34 16.69 7.59
N VAL A 176 1.90 15.78 6.79
CA VAL A 176 2.77 14.71 7.29
C VAL A 176 4.08 15.28 7.81
N GLU A 177 4.68 16.25 7.12
CA GLU A 177 5.95 16.85 7.55
C GLU A 177 5.82 17.66 8.84
N THR A 178 4.74 18.42 8.96
CA THR A 178 4.59 19.44 10.01
C THR A 178 3.64 19.07 11.13
N LEU A 179 2.64 18.22 10.88
CA LEU A 179 1.57 17.90 11.82
C LEU A 179 1.59 16.44 12.28
N PHE A 180 2.39 15.56 11.66
CA PHE A 180 2.47 14.18 12.12
C PHE A 180 3.05 14.11 13.54
N PRO A 181 2.42 13.40 14.49
CA PRO A 181 2.79 13.47 15.90
C PRO A 181 4.18 12.86 16.15
N GLU A 182 5.03 13.60 16.89
CA GLU A 182 6.41 13.18 17.17
C GLU A 182 6.49 12.05 18.20
N GLU A 183 5.42 11.86 18.98
CA GLU A 183 5.26 10.78 19.95
C GLU A 183 5.06 9.41 19.27
N ILE A 184 4.59 9.40 18.02
CA ILE A 184 4.48 8.17 17.25
C ILE A 184 5.88 7.78 16.77
N LEU A 185 6.38 6.68 17.31
CA LEU A 185 7.68 6.11 16.98
C LEU A 185 7.51 4.99 15.94
N LEU A 186 8.63 4.58 15.34
CA LEU A 186 8.65 3.47 14.40
C LEU A 186 8.36 2.15 15.13
N SER A 187 8.59 2.09 16.45
CA SER A 187 8.17 0.97 17.30
C SER A 187 6.66 0.76 17.33
N HIS A 188 5.87 1.83 17.13
CA HIS A 188 4.41 1.79 17.12
C HIS A 188 3.82 1.55 15.72
N TYR A 189 4.66 1.49 14.68
CA TYR A 189 4.22 1.70 13.30
C TYR A 189 3.24 0.64 12.78
N VAL A 190 3.43 -0.63 13.15
CA VAL A 190 2.49 -1.70 12.79
C VAL A 190 1.13 -1.47 13.44
N GLU A 191 1.10 -1.16 14.74
CA GLU A 191 -0.15 -0.98 15.47
C GLU A 191 -0.85 0.33 15.10
N ALA A 192 -0.09 1.38 14.77
CA ALA A 192 -0.60 2.63 14.21
C ALA A 192 -1.34 2.41 12.89
N TRP A 193 -0.74 1.66 11.96
CA TRP A 193 -1.38 1.35 10.69
C TRP A 193 -2.64 0.50 10.89
N LYS A 194 -2.57 -0.55 11.71
CA LYS A 194 -3.74 -1.40 12.01
C LYS A 194 -4.90 -0.61 12.63
N PHE A 195 -4.59 0.31 13.53
CA PHE A 195 -5.57 1.15 14.20
C PHE A 195 -6.30 2.04 13.20
N ILE A 196 -5.56 2.76 12.34
CA ILE A 196 -6.15 3.67 11.36
C ILE A 196 -6.85 2.95 10.23
N ALA A 197 -6.31 1.84 9.74
CA ALA A 197 -6.93 1.04 8.67
C ALA A 197 -8.25 0.37 9.12
N ALA A 198 -8.49 0.27 10.42
CA ALA A 198 -9.71 -0.28 11.00
C ALA A 198 -10.70 0.79 11.52
N PHE A 199 -10.31 2.06 11.52
CA PHE A 199 -11.10 3.21 11.95
C PHE A 199 -12.07 3.65 10.86
#